data_AF-A0A356UE13-F1
#
_entry.id   AF-A0A356UE13-F1
#
_cell.length_a   1.000
_cell.length_b   1.000
_cell.length_c   1.000
_cell.angle_alpha   90.00
_cell.angle_beta   90.00
_cell.angle_gamma   90.00
#
_symmetry.space_group_name_H-M   'P 1'
#
loop_
_entity.id
_entity.type
_entity.pdbx_description
1 polymer ?
#
loop_
_entity_poly.entity_id
_entity_poly.type
_entity_poly.pdbx_seq_one_letter_code
_entity_poly.pdbx_strand_id
1 'polypeptide(L)' 'EENQVDLRTDSRVVKIDTVGKKLEMELGDSIEYDKLIIATGARSNIPPFKGTDNQGVYSMRSLDDALKLKAA' A
#
# COMPACT_ATOMS: atom_id res chain seq x y z
N GLU A 1 16.49 15.80 -5.54
CA GLU A 1 17.73 15.16 -6.00
C GLU A 1 18.87 15.18 -4.97
N GLU A 2 18.82 16.04 -3.95
CA GLU A 2 19.89 16.20 -2.95
C GLU A 2 20.33 14.90 -2.22
N ASN A 3 19.42 13.93 -2.06
CA ASN A 3 19.66 12.70 -1.31
C ASN A 3 19.88 11.44 -2.18
N GLN A 4 19.95 11.56 -3.52
CA GLN A 4 20.13 10.42 -4.44
C GLN A 4 19.07 9.31 -4.29
N VAL A 5 17.81 9.71 -4.10
CA VAL A 5 16.66 8.79 -3.99
C VAL A 5 15.85 8.80 -5.28
N ASP A 6 15.71 7.63 -5.92
CA ASP A 6 14.68 7.40 -6.97
C ASP A 6 13.33 7.19 -6.27
N LEU A 7 12.43 8.17 -6.38
CA LEU A 7 11.11 8.13 -5.76
C LEU A 7 10.06 7.75 -6.81
N ARG A 8 9.36 6.64 -6.56
CA ARG A 8 8.25 6.17 -7.38
C ARG A 8 6.96 6.17 -6.57
N THR A 9 6.16 7.23 -6.70
CA THR A 9 4.79 7.27 -6.15
C THR A 9 3.85 6.45 -7.03
N ASP A 10 2.65 6.15 -6.52
CA ASP A 10 1.61 5.44 -7.28
C ASP A 10 2.07 4.09 -7.87
N SER A 11 3.10 3.51 -7.24
CA SER A 11 3.80 2.32 -7.69
C SER A 11 3.63 1.22 -6.64
N ARG A 12 2.88 0.18 -6.99
CA ARG A 12 2.55 -0.92 -6.07
C ARG A 12 3.33 -2.18 -6.42
N VAL A 13 4.07 -2.71 -5.45
CA VAL A 13 4.65 -4.06 -5.51
C VAL A 13 3.57 -5.08 -5.17
N VAL A 14 3.37 -6.08 -6.03
CA VAL A 14 2.37 -7.15 -5.84
C VAL A 14 2.99 -8.48 -5.43
N LYS A 15 4.27 -8.71 -5.77
CA LYS A 15 4.99 -9.93 -5.40
C LYS A 15 6.48 -9.67 -5.25
N ILE A 16 7.11 -10.45 -4.36
CA ILE A 16 8.55 -10.45 -4.11
C ILE A 16 9.08 -11.85 -4.46
N ASP A 17 9.96 -11.93 -5.46
CA ASP A 17 10.81 -13.10 -5.71
C ASP A 17 12.11 -12.93 -4.93
N THR A 18 12.24 -13.67 -3.83
CA THR A 18 13.42 -13.60 -2.95
C THR A 18 14.61 -14.40 -3.47
N VAL A 19 14.39 -15.34 -4.40
CA VAL A 19 15.45 -16.16 -5.01
C VAL A 19 16.08 -15.39 -6.16
N GLY A 20 15.25 -14.90 -7.08
CA GLY A 20 15.67 -14.07 -8.21
C GLY A 20 15.95 -12.61 -7.83
N LYS A 21 15.67 -12.21 -6.58
CA LYS A 21 15.79 -10.85 -6.05
C LYS A 21 15.10 -9.79 -6.92
N LYS A 22 13.82 -10.03 -7.18
CA LYS A 22 13.03 -9.24 -8.11
C LYS A 22 11.66 -8.90 -7.53
N LEU A 23 11.20 -7.68 -7.78
CA LEU A 23 9.86 -7.21 -7.45
C LEU A 23 8.99 -7.29 -8.70
N GLU A 24 7.78 -7.79 -8.57
CA GLU A 24 6.74 -7.68 -9.59
C GLU A 24 5.83 -6.50 -9.20
N MET A 25 5.65 -5.57 -10.13
CA MET A 25 4.82 -4.39 -9.95
C MET A 25 3.40 -4.66 -10.48
N GLU A 26 2.41 -3.93 -9.97
CA GLU A 26 1.00 -4.07 -10.37
C GLU A 26 0.79 -3.81 -11.87
N LEU A 27 1.59 -2.93 -12.47
CA LEU A 27 1.53 -2.60 -13.90
C LEU A 27 2.30 -3.60 -14.79
N GLY A 28 2.82 -4.69 -14.22
CA GLY A 28 3.47 -5.78 -14.93
C GLY A 28 4.96 -5.58 -15.20
N ASP A 29 5.51 -4.41 -14.90
CA ASP A 29 6.95 -4.19 -14.89
C ASP A 29 7.61 -4.83 -13.66
N SER A 30 8.94 -4.83 -13.65
CA SER A 30 9.70 -5.54 -12.64
C SER A 30 11.00 -4.85 -12.29
N ILE A 31 11.37 -4.91 -11.01
CA ILE A 31 12.51 -4.18 -10.47
C ILE A 31 13.45 -5.17 -9.75
N GLU A 32 14.71 -5.18 -10.14
CA GLU A 32 15.74 -5.97 -9.46
C GLU A 32 16.29 -5.22 -8.24
N TYR A 33 16.73 -5.96 -7.22
CA TYR A 33 17.29 -5.37 -6.01
C TYR A 33 18.47 -6.18 -5.45
N ASP A 34 19.41 -5.51 -4.79
CA ASP A 34 20.45 -6.19 -4.02
C ASP A 34 20.00 -6.54 -2.60
N LYS A 35 19.29 -5.57 -1.99
CA LYS A 35 18.72 -5.60 -0.64
C LYS A 35 17.32 -5.01 -0.67
N LEU A 36 16.41 -5.57 0.13
CA LEU A 36 15.02 -5.15 0.21
C LEU A 36 14.64 -4.83 1.66
N ILE A 37 14.03 -3.65 1.86
CA ILE A 37 13.41 -3.26 3.13
C ILE A 37 11.90 -3.29 2.93
N ILE A 38 11.19 -4.03 3.78
CA ILE A 38 9.73 -4.09 3.76
C ILE A 38 9.19 -3.02 4.72
N ALA A 39 8.53 -2.01 4.15
CA ALA A 39 7.97 -0.87 4.88
C ALA A 39 6.48 -0.62 4.53
N THR A 40 5.72 -1.67 4.21
CA THR A 40 4.31 -1.57 3.76
C THR A 40 3.32 -1.16 4.86
N GLY A 41 3.78 -1.04 6.11
CA GLY A 41 2.92 -0.69 7.25
C GLY A 41 1.83 -1.72 7.52
N ALA A 42 0.69 -1.25 8.05
CA ALA A 42 -0.47 -2.06 8.41
C ALA A 42 -1.77 -1.47 7.84
N ARG A 43 -2.82 -2.30 7.79
CA ARG A 43 -4.19 -1.94 7.40
C ARG A 43 -5.15 -2.07 8.58
N SER A 44 -6.24 -1.30 8.57
CA SER A 44 -7.32 -1.45 9.56
C SER A 44 -7.90 -2.87 9.50
N ASN A 45 -8.10 -3.48 10.67
CA ASN A 45 -8.73 -4.78 10.77
C ASN A 45 -10.26 -4.62 10.65
N ILE A 46 -10.84 -5.08 9.55
CA ILE A 46 -12.28 -5.01 9.33
C ILE A 46 -12.92 -6.30 9.86
N PRO A 47 -13.82 -6.23 10.86
CA PRO A 47 -14.45 -7.41 11.44
C PRO A 47 -15.23 -8.24 10.41
N PRO A 48 -15.23 -9.59 10.50
CA PRO A 48 -15.87 -10.46 9.52
C PRO A 48 -17.39 -10.62 9.77
N PHE A 49 -18.11 -9.51 9.96
CA PHE A 49 -19.57 -9.50 10.11
C PHE A 49 -20.23 -8.53 9.12
N LYS A 50 -21.52 -8.74 8.84
CA LYS A 50 -22.30 -7.94 7.89
C LYS A 50 -22.50 -6.49 8.39
N GLY A 51 -22.50 -5.53 7.48
CA GLY A 51 -22.76 -4.12 7.78
C GLY A 51 -21.50 -3.29 8.07
N THR A 52 -20.31 -3.88 7.90
CA THR A 52 -19.04 -3.14 7.95
C THR A 52 -18.81 -2.23 6.73
N ASP A 53 -19.62 -2.41 5.69
CA ASP A 53 -19.67 -1.67 4.44
C ASP A 53 -20.87 -0.71 4.33
N ASN A 54 -21.69 -0.60 5.39
CA ASN A 54 -22.85 0.29 5.42
C ASN A 54 -22.44 1.77 5.35
N GLN A 55 -23.32 2.60 4.80
CA GLN A 55 -23.19 4.06 4.87
C GLN A 55 -23.08 4.50 6.34
N GLY A 56 -22.11 5.37 6.64
CA GLY A 56 -21.81 5.82 8.00
C GLY A 56 -20.75 5.00 8.75
N VAL A 57 -20.29 3.88 8.18
CA VAL A 57 -19.20 3.08 8.75
C VAL A 57 -17.88 3.40 8.04
N TYR A 58 -16.86 3.78 8.81
CA TYR A 58 -15.56 4.20 8.28
C TYR A 58 -14.40 3.47 8.98
N SER A 59 -13.37 3.12 8.22
CA SER A 59 -12.02 2.85 8.75
C SER A 59 -11.24 4.15 8.89
N MET A 60 -10.20 4.16 9.72
CA MET A 60 -9.29 5.30 9.88
C MET A 60 -7.83 4.82 9.86
N ARG A 61 -7.13 5.06 8.76
CA ARG A 61 -5.69 4.78 8.61
C ARG A 61 -4.99 5.79 7.71
N SER A 62 -5.61 6.14 6.59
CA SER A 62 -5.06 7.02 5.56
C SER A 62 -5.62 8.44 5.64
N LEU A 63 -4.97 9.37 4.94
CA LEU A 63 -5.53 10.71 4.75
C LEU A 63 -6.88 10.64 4.02
N ASP A 64 -7.00 9.76 3.02
CA ASP A 64 -8.24 9.56 2.27
C ASP A 64 -9.40 9.12 3.17
N ASP A 65 -9.12 8.23 4.14
CA ASP A 65 -10.12 7.84 5.14
C ASP A 65 -10.61 9.04 5.95
N ALA A 66 -9.68 9.91 6.40
CA ALA A 66 -10.01 11.10 7.16
C ALA A 66 -10.83 12.11 6.32
N LEU A 67 -10.51 12.26 5.04
CA LEU A 67 -11.27 13.10 4.11
C LEU A 67 -12.69 12.55 3.88
N LYS A 68 -12.84 11.23 3.71
CA LYS A 68 -14.15 10.58 3.61
C LYS A 68 -14.99 10.80 4.87
N LEU A 69 -14.39 10.67 6.05
CA LEU A 69 -15.05 10.91 7.32
C LEU A 69 -15.46 12.38 7.48
N LYS A 70 -14.61 13.33 7.05
CA LYS A 70 -14.91 14.77 7.13
C LYS A 70 -16.06 15.20 6.22
N ALA A 71 -16.23 14.53 5.07
CA ALA A 71 -17.27 14.84 4.09
C ALA A 71 -18.63 14.16 4.39
N ALA A 72 -18.68 13.30 5.41
CA ALA A 72 -19.88 12.61 5.89
C ALA A 72 -20.79 13.55 6.68
#